data_AF-U3GM85-F1
#
_entry.id   AF-U3GM85-F1
#
_cell.length_a   1.000
_cell.length_b   1.000
_cell.length_c   1.000
_cell.angle_alpha   90.00
_cell.angle_beta   90.00
_cell.angle_gamma   90.00
#
_symmetry.space_group_name_H-M   'P 1'
#
loop_
_entity.id
_entity.type
_entity.pdbx_description
1 polymer ?
#
loop_
_entity_poly.entity_id
_entity_poly.type
_entity_poly.pdbx_seq_one_letter_code
_entity_poly.pdbx_strand_id
1 'polypeptide(L)'
;MPVRTKRDGMTEGENPGRPREITVDDVLAAFGEVNAPVATGAELATQLNTSRQTVLRRLNELHENERVERKEVGARAIVWWPSDRK
;
A
#
# COMPACT_ATOMS: atom_id res chain seq x y z
N MET A 1 -6.34 -32.55 20.86
CA MET A 1 -6.16 -31.35 21.72
C MET A 1 -4.94 -30.58 21.19
N PRO A 2 -4.97 -29.24 21.08
CA PRO A 2 -4.57 -28.51 19.86
C PRO A 2 -3.37 -27.55 20.02
N VAL A 3 -2.75 -27.15 18.91
CA VAL A 3 -2.25 -25.76 18.67
C VAL A 3 -1.83 -25.62 17.20
N ARG A 4 -2.77 -25.16 16.36
CA ARG A 4 -2.77 -23.84 15.68
C ARG A 4 -1.60 -23.62 14.69
N THR A 5 -1.96 -23.69 13.42
CA THR A 5 -1.50 -22.87 12.28
C THR A 5 -0.58 -21.71 12.64
N LYS A 6 0.66 -21.77 12.16
CA LYS A 6 1.40 -20.56 11.80
C LYS A 6 1.36 -20.43 10.28
N ARG A 7 0.47 -19.55 9.81
CA ARG A 7 0.59 -18.89 8.51
C ARG A 7 1.85 -18.05 8.59
N ASP A 8 2.84 -18.37 7.78
CA ASP A 8 3.86 -17.40 7.38
C ASP A 8 3.86 -17.42 5.86
N GLY A 9 3.22 -16.40 5.30
CA GLY A 9 3.03 -16.25 3.87
C GLY A 9 4.37 -15.94 3.24
N MET A 10 4.85 -16.89 2.43
CA MET A 10 5.36 -16.67 1.08
C MET A 10 5.93 -15.25 0.82
N THR A 11 7.20 -15.03 1.16
CA THR A 11 8.03 -14.03 0.48
C THR A 11 8.86 -14.77 -0.57
N GLU A 12 8.30 -14.97 -1.76
CA GLU A 12 9.09 -15.37 -2.93
C GLU A 12 8.85 -14.33 -4.03
N GLY A 13 9.91 -13.63 -4.42
CA GLY A 13 9.80 -12.59 -5.44
C GLY A 13 11.02 -11.71 -5.66
N GLU A 14 12.23 -12.19 -5.38
CA GLU A 14 13.43 -11.63 -6.00
C GLU A 14 13.54 -12.19 -7.43
N ASN A 15 13.03 -11.45 -8.42
CA ASN A 15 13.33 -11.69 -9.83
C ASN A 15 13.71 -10.36 -10.50
N PRO A 16 14.99 -10.14 -10.87
CA PRO A 16 15.40 -8.95 -11.61
C PRO A 16 15.11 -9.17 -13.10
N GLY A 17 13.96 -8.71 -13.60
CA GLY A 17 13.74 -8.73 -15.06
C GLY A 17 12.35 -8.44 -15.60
N ARG A 18 11.30 -8.42 -14.77
CA ARG A 18 9.98 -7.89 -15.17
C ARG A 18 9.62 -6.78 -14.19
N PRO A 19 9.22 -5.57 -14.64
CA PRO A 19 8.60 -4.63 -13.72
C PRO A 19 7.38 -5.33 -13.14
N ARG A 20 7.48 -5.78 -11.88
CA ARG A 20 6.37 -6.38 -11.16
C ARG A 20 5.20 -5.40 -11.21
N GLU A 21 4.05 -5.86 -11.67
CA GLU A 21 2.86 -5.02 -11.64
C GLU A 21 2.55 -4.74 -10.17
N ILE A 22 2.64 -3.48 -9.78
CA ILE A 22 2.30 -3.06 -8.42
C ILE A 22 0.84 -3.42 -8.16
N THR A 23 0.64 -4.31 -7.19
CA THR A 23 -0.69 -4.76 -6.77
C THR A 23 -1.25 -3.83 -5.70
N VAL A 24 -2.53 -3.99 -5.38
CA VAL A 24 -3.15 -3.29 -4.25
C VAL A 24 -2.57 -3.73 -2.90
N ASP A 25 -2.05 -4.96 -2.81
CA ASP A 25 -1.42 -5.49 -1.60
C ASP A 25 -0.03 -4.89 -1.40
N ASP A 26 0.76 -4.71 -2.47
CA ASP A 26 2.04 -3.97 -2.42
C ASP A 26 1.85 -2.55 -1.88
N VAL A 27 0.78 -1.87 -2.29
CA VAL A 27 0.46 -0.51 -1.81
C VAL A 27 0.07 -0.53 -0.33
N LEU A 28 -0.66 -1.55 0.13
CA LEU A 28 -0.98 -1.73 1.54
C LEU A 28 0.28 -2.00 2.37
N ALA A 29 1.15 -2.90 1.90
CA ALA A 29 2.41 -3.22 2.57
C ALA A 29 3.33 -2.00 2.67
N ALA A 30 3.37 -1.17 1.63
CA ALA A 30 4.18 0.04 1.61
C ALA A 30 3.83 1.03 2.74
N PHE A 31 2.58 1.08 3.23
CA PHE A 31 2.25 1.91 4.41
C PHE A 31 2.97 1.46 5.68
N GLY A 32 3.25 0.16 5.85
CA GLY A 32 4.00 -0.37 6.99
C GLY A 32 5.49 -0.04 6.96
N GLU A 33 6.00 0.28 5.77
CA GLU A 33 7.40 0.67 5.55
C GLU A 33 7.61 2.19 5.67
N VAL A 34 6.54 2.99 5.73
CA VAL A 34 6.64 4.44 5.98
C VAL A 34 6.73 4.70 7.48
N ASN A 35 7.58 5.63 7.90
CA ASN A 35 7.75 6.03 9.32
C ASN A 35 6.52 6.71 9.94
N ALA A 36 5.37 6.75 9.25
CA ALA A 36 4.19 7.47 9.66
C ALA A 36 2.92 6.62 9.42
N PRO A 37 1.86 6.79 10.24
CA PRO A 37 0.60 6.07 10.06
C PRO A 37 -0.18 6.49 8.80
N VAL A 38 0.28 7.54 8.12
CA VAL A 38 -0.30 8.10 6.90
C VAL A 38 0.83 8.27 5.88
N ALA A 39 0.53 8.08 4.60
CA ALA A 39 1.49 8.31 3.53
C ALA A 39 0.85 9.11 2.40
N THR A 40 1.65 9.89 1.67
CA THR A 40 1.16 10.53 0.44
C THR A 40 1.36 9.61 -0.76
N GLY A 41 0.57 9.81 -1.82
CA GLY A 41 0.78 9.06 -3.06
C GLY A 41 2.17 9.27 -3.70
N ALA A 42 2.87 10.35 -3.35
CA ALA A 42 4.26 10.57 -3.78
C ALA A 42 5.25 9.72 -2.98
N GLU A 43 5.10 9.68 -1.65
CA GLU A 43 5.92 8.84 -0.75
C GLU A 43 5.85 7.36 -1.16
N LEU A 44 4.63 6.85 -1.35
CA LEU A 44 4.38 5.48 -1.78
C LEU A 44 4.94 5.18 -3.18
N ALA A 45 4.91 6.17 -4.09
CA ALA A 45 5.48 6.01 -5.43
C ALA A 45 7.01 5.90 -5.40
N THR A 46 7.66 6.70 -4.56
CA THR A 46 9.09 6.61 -4.31
C THR A 46 9.45 5.27 -3.68
N GLN A 47 8.71 4.82 -2.65
CA GLN A 47 8.92 3.52 -2.00
C GLN A 47 8.78 2.35 -2.97
N LEU A 48 7.71 2.34 -3.77
CA LEU A 48 7.43 1.27 -4.73
C LEU A 48 8.22 1.40 -6.04
N ASN A 49 9.08 2.42 -6.15
CA ASN A 49 9.87 2.76 -7.32
C ASN A 49 9.02 2.78 -8.61
N THR A 50 7.82 3.38 -8.51
CA THR A 50 6.80 3.38 -9.57
C THR A 50 6.24 4.79 -9.80
N SER A 51 5.44 4.94 -10.86
CA SER A 51 4.80 6.21 -11.16
C SER A 51 3.73 6.56 -10.14
N ARG A 52 3.69 7.82 -9.71
CA ARG A 52 2.62 8.36 -8.83
C ARG A 52 1.21 8.07 -9.36
N GLN A 53 1.01 8.11 -10.67
CA GLN A 53 -0.28 7.78 -11.30
C GLN A 53 -0.69 6.33 -11.04
N THR A 54 0.25 5.38 -11.12
CA THR A 54 0.02 3.96 -10.82
C THR A 54 -0.42 3.79 -9.37
N VAL A 55 0.31 4.40 -8.44
CA VAL A 55 -0.04 4.35 -7.01
C VAL A 55 -1.40 4.97 -6.75
N LEU A 56 -1.68 6.17 -7.28
CA LEU A 56 -2.97 6.83 -7.10
C LEU A 56 -4.13 6.00 -7.68
N ARG A 57 -3.92 5.32 -8.81
CA ARG A 57 -4.91 4.38 -9.35
C ARG A 57 -5.18 3.25 -8.36
N ARG A 58 -4.14 2.58 -7.84
CA ARG A 58 -4.28 1.51 -6.84
C ARG A 58 -4.90 1.98 -5.53
N LEU A 59 -4.56 3.18 -5.07
CA LEU A 59 -5.13 3.79 -3.88
C LEU A 59 -6.62 4.11 -4.05
N ASN A 60 -7.03 4.58 -5.23
CA ASN A 60 -8.45 4.72 -5.52
C ASN A 60 -9.17 3.37 -5.53
N GLU A 61 -8.60 2.32 -6.15
CA GLU A 61 -9.16 0.96 -6.11
C GLU A 61 -9.33 0.47 -4.66
N LEU A 62 -8.32 0.67 -3.81
CA LEU A 62 -8.39 0.34 -2.39
C LEU A 62 -9.45 1.16 -1.64
N HIS A 63 -9.63 2.43 -2.01
CA HIS A 63 -10.61 3.32 -1.39
C HIS A 63 -12.04 2.92 -1.74
N GLU A 64 -12.28 2.50 -2.99
CA GLU A 64 -13.56 1.94 -3.42
C GLU A 64 -13.91 0.65 -2.67
N ASN A 65 -12.91 -0.14 -2.28
CA ASN A 65 -13.08 -1.32 -1.45
C ASN A 65 -13.08 -1.03 0.06
N GLU A 66 -13.14 0.26 0.46
CA GLU A 66 -13.11 0.71 1.86
C GLU A 66 -11.87 0.24 2.65
N ARG A 67 -10.79 -0.12 1.94
CA ARG A 67 -9.53 -0.63 2.52
C ARG A 67 -8.57 0.48 2.91
N VAL A 68 -8.67 1.64 2.27
CA VAL A 68 -7.89 2.84 2.61
C VAL A 68 -8.82 4.05 2.63
N GLU A 69 -8.46 5.01 3.46
CA GLU A 69 -9.07 6.33 3.47
C GLU A 69 -8.08 7.36 2.94
N ARG A 70 -8.63 8.52 2.55
CA ARG A 70 -7.85 9.65 2.04
C ARG A 70 -8.35 10.95 2.66
N LYS A 71 -7.44 11.90 2.83
CA LYS A 71 -7.79 13.27 3.22
C LYS A 71 -6.85 14.29 2.62
N GLU A 72 -7.42 15.40 2.23
CA GLU A 72 -6.68 16.58 1.81
C GLU A 72 -6.16 17.33 3.05
N VAL A 73 -4.85 17.49 3.13
CA VAL A 73 -4.11 18.13 4.23
C VAL A 73 -3.40 19.39 3.74
N GLY A 74 -4.18 20.36 3.28
CA GLY A 74 -3.71 21.65 2.77
C GLY A 74 -3.82 21.76 1.26
N ALA A 75 -3.22 22.82 0.69
CA ALA A 75 -3.58 23.31 -0.64
C ALA A 75 -3.55 22.30 -1.79
N ARG A 76 -2.69 21.26 -1.73
CA ARG A 76 -2.57 20.20 -2.77
C ARG A 76 -2.10 18.84 -2.25
N ALA A 77 -2.02 18.64 -0.94
CA ALA A 77 -1.47 17.42 -0.36
C ALA A 77 -2.61 16.47 0.01
N ILE A 78 -2.57 15.24 -0.51
CA ILE A 78 -3.53 14.20 -0.15
C ILE A 78 -2.75 13.09 0.56
N VAL A 79 -3.12 12.86 1.80
CA VAL A 79 -2.64 11.73 2.60
C VAL A 79 -3.62 10.58 2.53
N TRP A 80 -3.08 9.38 2.62
CA TRP A 80 -3.77 8.12 2.57
C TRP A 80 -3.39 7.29 3.80
N TRP A 81 -4.29 6.46 4.28
CA TRP A 81 -4.02 5.50 5.34
C TRP A 81 -4.89 4.26 5.18
N PRO A 82 -4.41 3.08 5.63
CA PRO A 82 -5.25 1.89 5.70
C PRO A 82 -6.44 2.15 6.63
N SER A 83 -7.63 1.81 6.14
CA SER A 83 -8.86 1.85 6.92
C SER A 83 -8.83 0.63 7.84
N ASP A 84 -8.35 0.82 9.06
CA ASP A 84 -8.38 -0.18 10.14
C ASP A 84 -9.84 -0.38 10.56
N ARG A 85 -10.64 -1.00 9.70
CA ARG A 85 -11.93 -1.56 10.14
C ARG A 85 -11.62 -2.85 10.88
N LYS A 86 -11.57 -2.73 12.21
CA LYS A 86 -11.69 -3.80 13.19
C LYS A 86 -12.71 -4.87 12.81
#